data_AF-A0A315QYA2-F1
#
_entry.id   AF-A0A315QYA2-F1
#
_cell.length_a   1.000
_cell.length_b   1.000
_cell.length_c   1.000
_cell.angle_alpha   90.00
_cell.angle_beta   90.00
_cell.angle_gamma   90.00
#
_symmetry.space_group_name_H-M   'P 1'
#
loop_
_entity.id
_entity.type
_entity.pdbx_description
1 polymer ?
#
loop_
_entity_poly.entity_id
_entity_poly.type
_entity_poly.pdbx_seq_one_letter_code
_entity_poly.pdbx_strand_id
1 'polypeptide(L)'
;MFVPNSHQQLSLYDSFKDLPKYLQEYLLNSWADTFQEIIFPAIDEERFAVLYSDKGSRPNTPVNIIISALVIKELFDLTDERLVANIHLSMEYQYALRLTSDKRPPVSKNTFSNFRERVTNYYKETGIDLIQQEVESLAELIRDNLEIEGDRARIDSFMVSSSARELSRIELVYTVNAN
;
A
#
# COMPACT_ATOMS: atom_id res chain seq x y z
N MET A 1 -11.27 -11.61 11.10
CA MET A 1 -11.93 -11.85 9.81
C MET A 1 -11.22 -11.10 8.70
N PHE A 2 -10.75 -11.84 7.70
CA PHE A 2 -10.30 -11.30 6.42
C PHE A 2 -11.53 -10.89 5.59
N VAL A 3 -11.48 -9.69 5.02
CA VAL A 3 -12.48 -9.20 4.06
C VAL A 3 -11.70 -8.57 2.91
N PRO A 4 -11.69 -9.18 1.71
CA PRO A 4 -11.04 -8.58 0.55
C PRO A 4 -11.81 -7.34 0.08
N ASN A 5 -11.12 -6.42 -0.58
CA ASN A 5 -11.76 -5.27 -1.18
C ASN A 5 -12.57 -5.70 -2.42
N SER A 6 -13.87 -5.89 -2.22
CA SER A 6 -14.80 -6.23 -3.30
C SER A 6 -15.19 -5.05 -4.20
N HIS A 7 -14.81 -3.81 -3.82
CA HIS A 7 -15.27 -2.59 -4.48
C HIS A 7 -14.09 -1.86 -5.11
N GLN A 8 -13.83 -2.18 -6.39
CA GLN A 8 -12.86 -1.46 -7.21
C GLN A 8 -13.46 -0.22 -7.88
N GLN A 9 -14.79 -0.04 -7.86
CA GLN A 9 -15.46 1.05 -8.58
C GLN A 9 -15.63 2.29 -7.69
N LEU A 10 -15.12 3.43 -8.15
CA LEU A 10 -15.35 4.73 -7.51
C LEU A 10 -16.85 5.05 -7.47
N SER A 11 -17.30 5.67 -6.38
CA SER A 11 -18.70 6.02 -6.16
C SER A 11 -19.24 6.95 -7.25
N LEU A 12 -20.56 6.96 -7.40
CA LEU A 12 -21.22 8.02 -8.15
C LEU A 12 -20.92 9.40 -7.52
N TYR A 13 -20.83 9.45 -6.19
CA TYR A 13 -20.52 10.61 -5.37
C TYR A 13 -19.05 10.58 -4.93
N ASP A 14 -18.15 10.75 -5.89
CA ASP A 14 -16.71 10.76 -5.64
C ASP A 14 -16.19 12.19 -5.60
N SER A 15 -15.44 12.54 -4.55
CA SER A 15 -14.92 13.90 -4.35
C SER A 15 -13.94 14.36 -5.43
N PHE A 16 -13.36 13.45 -6.21
CA PHE A 16 -12.61 13.77 -7.42
C PHE A 16 -13.48 14.55 -8.43
N LYS A 17 -14.75 14.17 -8.58
CA LYS A 17 -15.66 14.80 -9.56
C LYS A 17 -16.04 16.23 -9.15
N ASP A 18 -15.91 16.56 -7.87
CA ASP A 18 -16.19 17.88 -7.31
C ASP A 18 -15.01 18.86 -7.50
N LEU A 19 -13.83 18.36 -7.89
CA LEU A 19 -12.68 19.22 -8.17
C LEU A 19 -12.92 20.12 -9.39
N PRO A 20 -12.32 21.33 -9.42
CA PRO A 20 -12.13 22.08 -10.66
C PRO A 20 -11.46 21.22 -11.75
N LYS A 21 -11.91 21.38 -13.01
CA LYS A 21 -11.43 20.57 -14.14
C LYS A 21 -9.90 20.52 -14.28
N TYR A 22 -9.22 21.64 -14.07
CA TYR A 22 -7.75 21.68 -14.17
C TYR A 22 -7.06 20.82 -13.09
N LEU A 23 -7.67 20.65 -11.90
CA LEU A 23 -7.15 19.75 -10.86
C LEU A 23 -7.49 18.29 -11.16
N GLN A 24 -8.64 18.03 -11.78
CA GLN A 24 -8.95 16.69 -12.30
C GLN A 24 -7.93 16.29 -13.37
N GLU A 25 -7.68 17.16 -14.35
CA GLU A 25 -6.66 16.97 -15.39
C GLU A 25 -5.27 16.78 -14.78
N TYR A 26 -4.92 17.54 -13.74
CA TYR A 26 -3.65 17.34 -13.04
C TYR A 26 -3.55 15.92 -12.46
N LEU A 27 -4.57 15.47 -11.71
CA LEU A 27 -4.57 14.12 -11.10
C LEU A 27 -4.54 13.01 -12.15
N LEU A 28 -5.33 13.13 -13.22
CA LEU A 28 -5.37 12.16 -14.33
C LEU A 28 -4.03 12.04 -15.07
N ASN A 29 -3.14 13.02 -14.94
CA ASN A 29 -1.80 12.99 -15.51
C ASN A 29 -0.70 12.81 -14.45
N SER A 30 -1.06 12.53 -13.20
CA SER A 30 -0.10 12.34 -12.10
C SER A 30 0.19 10.86 -11.86
N TRP A 31 1.25 10.59 -11.09
CA TRP A 31 1.60 9.24 -10.64
C TRP A 31 0.42 8.53 -9.95
N ALA A 32 -0.49 9.29 -9.33
CA ALA A 32 -1.61 8.75 -8.58
C ALA A 32 -2.63 8.06 -9.49
N ASP A 33 -2.83 8.54 -10.72
CA ASP A 33 -3.72 7.89 -11.69
C ASP A 33 -3.17 6.56 -12.18
N THR A 34 -1.91 6.55 -12.62
CA THR A 34 -1.21 5.31 -12.96
C THR A 34 -1.23 4.32 -11.78
N PHE A 35 -0.98 4.80 -10.56
CA PHE A 35 -1.00 3.97 -9.38
C PHE A 35 -2.39 3.38 -9.14
N GLN A 36 -3.43 4.21 -9.18
CA GLN A 36 -4.82 3.81 -9.00
C GLN A 36 -5.25 2.78 -10.05
N GLU A 37 -4.91 2.97 -11.32
CA GLU A 37 -5.41 2.16 -12.43
C GLU A 37 -4.63 0.87 -12.65
N ILE A 38 -3.33 0.85 -12.33
CA ILE A 38 -2.44 -0.26 -12.68
C ILE A 38 -1.96 -0.99 -11.43
N ILE A 39 -1.40 -0.26 -10.46
CA ILE A 39 -0.70 -0.87 -9.33
C ILE A 39 -1.69 -1.33 -8.25
N PHE A 40 -2.63 -0.47 -7.86
CA PHE A 40 -3.62 -0.77 -6.83
C PHE A 40 -4.45 -2.04 -7.12
N PRO A 41 -5.03 -2.25 -8.32
CA PRO A 41 -5.81 -3.45 -8.61
C PRO A 41 -4.97 -4.71 -8.84
N ALA A 42 -3.64 -4.58 -9.03
CA ALA A 42 -2.74 -5.71 -9.22
C ALA A 42 -2.37 -6.42 -7.90
N ILE A 43 -2.72 -5.84 -6.75
CA ILE A 43 -2.37 -6.40 -5.44
C ILE A 43 -3.23 -7.64 -5.14
N ASP A 44 -2.57 -8.75 -4.85
CA ASP A 44 -3.20 -10.01 -4.46
C ASP A 44 -3.49 -10.03 -2.95
N GLU A 45 -4.71 -9.63 -2.56
CA GLU A 45 -5.13 -9.65 -1.16
C GLU A 45 -5.22 -11.07 -0.57
N GLU A 46 -5.47 -12.09 -1.40
CA GLU A 46 -5.64 -13.48 -0.94
C GLU A 46 -4.34 -14.04 -0.37
N ARG A 47 -3.17 -13.56 -0.84
CA ARG A 47 -1.87 -13.88 -0.26
C ARG A 47 -1.81 -13.64 1.25
N PHE A 48 -2.56 -12.66 1.73
CA PHE A 48 -2.56 -12.24 3.13
C PHE A 48 -3.72 -12.82 3.95
N ALA A 49 -4.62 -13.60 3.34
CA ALA A 49 -5.76 -14.20 4.04
C ALA A 49 -5.31 -15.04 5.24
N VAL A 50 -4.15 -15.71 5.13
CA VAL A 50 -3.52 -16.53 6.19
C VAL A 50 -3.20 -15.76 7.48
N LEU A 51 -3.17 -14.43 7.44
CA LEU A 51 -2.88 -13.58 8.60
C LEU A 51 -4.10 -13.31 9.49
N TYR A 52 -5.29 -13.73 9.08
CA TYR A 52 -6.54 -13.37 9.72
C TYR A 52 -7.30 -14.61 10.17
N SER A 53 -8.00 -14.49 11.29
CA SER A 53 -8.86 -15.56 11.79
C SER A 53 -10.22 -15.58 11.10
N ASP A 54 -10.77 -16.79 10.94
CA ASP A 54 -12.14 -17.03 10.49
C ASP A 54 -13.20 -16.64 11.53
N LYS A 55 -12.77 -16.29 12.75
CA LYS A 55 -13.67 -15.84 13.81
C LYS A 55 -14.24 -14.46 13.47
N GLY A 56 -15.55 -14.33 13.71
CA GLY A 56 -16.27 -13.06 13.58
C GLY A 56 -15.58 -11.95 14.38
N SER A 57 -15.07 -10.94 13.67
CA SER A 57 -14.47 -9.73 14.23
C SER A 57 -14.89 -8.53 13.40
N ARG A 58 -14.57 -7.32 13.87
CA ARG A 58 -14.62 -6.15 13.00
C ARG A 58 -13.79 -6.43 11.72
N PRO A 59 -14.28 -6.04 10.52
CA PRO A 59 -13.51 -6.14 9.29
C PRO A 59 -12.17 -5.41 9.41
N ASN A 60 -11.15 -5.97 8.78
CA ASN A 60 -9.87 -5.30 8.63
C ASN A 60 -9.98 -4.09 7.69
N THR A 61 -9.02 -3.17 7.80
CA THR A 61 -8.69 -2.34 6.64
C THR A 61 -8.30 -3.28 5.49
N PRO A 62 -8.86 -3.10 4.28
CA PRO A 62 -8.50 -3.93 3.14
C PRO A 62 -6.99 -3.98 2.92
N VAL A 63 -6.49 -5.16 2.57
CA VAL A 63 -5.04 -5.41 2.53
C VAL A 63 -4.40 -4.65 1.37
N ASN A 64 -5.09 -4.53 0.23
CA ASN A 64 -4.60 -3.77 -0.91
C ASN A 64 -4.34 -2.29 -0.56
N ILE A 65 -5.17 -1.67 0.28
CA ILE A 65 -4.94 -0.31 0.79
C ILE A 65 -3.67 -0.27 1.65
N ILE A 66 -3.45 -1.26 2.51
CA ILE A 66 -2.27 -1.32 3.37
C ILE A 66 -0.99 -1.51 2.54
N ILE A 67 -0.98 -2.48 1.63
CA ILE A 67 0.16 -2.77 0.75
C ILE A 67 0.45 -1.57 -0.16
N SER A 68 -0.58 -0.99 -0.77
CA SER A 68 -0.43 0.23 -1.57
C SER A 68 0.18 1.37 -0.77
N ALA A 69 -0.27 1.58 0.46
CA ALA A 69 0.27 2.63 1.32
C ALA A 69 1.75 2.36 1.70
N LEU A 70 2.14 1.10 1.94
CA LEU A 70 3.54 0.73 2.19
C LEU A 70 4.41 0.89 0.95
N VAL A 71 3.90 0.57 -0.24
CA VAL A 71 4.58 0.83 -1.52
C VAL A 71 4.80 2.33 -1.72
N ILE A 72 3.75 3.15 -1.57
CA ILE A 72 3.83 4.61 -1.65
C ILE A 72 4.82 5.17 -0.62
N LYS A 73 4.83 4.62 0.59
CA LYS A 73 5.77 5.01 1.63
C LYS A 73 7.22 4.89 1.17
N GLU A 74 7.59 3.76 0.56
CA GLU A 74 8.96 3.56 0.06
C GLU A 74 9.25 4.38 -1.19
N LEU A 75 8.29 4.52 -2.11
CA LEU A 75 8.46 5.32 -3.33
C LEU A 75 8.79 6.79 -3.05
N PHE A 76 8.25 7.33 -1.96
CA PHE A 76 8.41 8.75 -1.58
C PHE A 76 9.25 8.95 -0.30
N ASP A 77 9.95 7.90 0.18
CA ASP A 77 10.77 7.92 1.40
C ASP A 77 10.05 8.55 2.61
N LEU A 78 8.80 8.13 2.84
CA LEU A 78 7.94 8.68 3.88
C LEU A 78 8.10 7.96 5.21
N THR A 79 7.91 8.69 6.31
CA THR A 79 7.61 8.08 7.61
C THR A 79 6.15 7.64 7.66
N ASP A 80 5.82 6.70 8.57
CA ASP A 80 4.43 6.29 8.81
C ASP A 80 3.54 7.47 9.20
N GLU A 81 4.04 8.37 10.06
CA GLU A 81 3.32 9.57 10.45
C GLU A 81 3.00 10.45 9.24
N ARG A 82 3.97 10.62 8.32
CA ARG A 82 3.77 11.44 7.13
C ARG A 82 2.83 10.77 6.13
N LEU A 83 2.96 9.46 5.94
CA LEU A 83 2.06 8.66 5.12
C LEU A 83 0.61 8.78 5.61
N VAL A 84 0.37 8.56 6.90
CA VAL A 84 -0.98 8.67 7.49
C VAL A 84 -1.52 10.09 7.32
N ALA A 85 -0.69 11.12 7.54
CA ALA A 85 -1.10 12.51 7.33
C ALA A 85 -1.47 12.77 5.87
N ASN A 86 -0.65 12.33 4.92
CA ASN A 86 -0.91 12.50 3.49
C ASN A 86 -2.21 11.80 3.06
N ILE A 87 -2.47 10.58 3.52
CA ILE A 87 -3.73 9.87 3.19
C ILE A 87 -4.96 10.63 3.73
N HIS A 88 -4.86 11.27 4.89
CA HIS A 88 -6.00 12.02 5.46
C HIS A 88 -6.16 13.43 4.89
N LEU A 89 -5.09 14.04 4.37
CA LEU A 89 -5.07 15.46 4.02
C LEU A 89 -4.95 15.74 2.52
N SER A 90 -4.40 14.80 1.75
CA SER A 90 -4.14 14.98 0.32
C SER A 90 -5.09 14.17 -0.53
N MET A 91 -5.76 14.85 -1.45
CA MET A 91 -6.62 14.19 -2.44
C MET A 91 -5.82 13.27 -3.38
N GLU A 92 -4.57 13.58 -3.68
CA GLU A 92 -3.72 12.75 -4.53
C GLU A 92 -3.47 11.36 -3.93
N TYR A 93 -3.22 11.29 -2.62
CA TYR A 93 -3.03 10.02 -1.91
C TYR A 93 -4.35 9.26 -1.75
N GLN A 94 -5.46 9.98 -1.53
CA GLN A 94 -6.78 9.35 -1.49
C GLN A 94 -7.14 8.78 -2.86
N TYR A 95 -6.83 9.49 -3.94
CA TYR A 95 -7.09 9.08 -5.31
C TYR A 95 -6.27 7.82 -5.66
N ALA A 96 -4.96 7.84 -5.43
CA ALA A 96 -4.10 6.67 -5.64
C ALA A 96 -4.60 5.40 -4.90
N LEU A 97 -5.23 5.58 -3.74
CA LEU A 97 -5.75 4.50 -2.89
C LEU A 97 -7.26 4.21 -3.08
N ARG A 98 -7.93 4.86 -4.04
CA ARG A 98 -9.38 4.77 -4.29
C ARG A 98 -10.26 5.12 -3.07
N LEU A 99 -9.81 6.08 -2.26
CA LEU A 99 -10.47 6.51 -1.02
C LEU A 99 -11.24 7.82 -1.16
N THR A 100 -11.30 8.42 -2.35
CA THR A 100 -11.99 9.70 -2.61
C THR A 100 -13.51 9.65 -2.42
N SER A 101 -14.08 8.44 -2.39
CA SER A 101 -15.47 8.17 -2.06
C SER A 101 -15.72 7.98 -0.55
N ASP A 102 -14.67 7.77 0.25
CA ASP A 102 -14.80 7.50 1.67
C ASP A 102 -14.97 8.79 2.48
N LYS A 103 -15.90 8.79 3.44
CA LYS A 103 -16.03 9.89 4.41
C LYS A 103 -14.77 10.06 5.27
N ARG A 104 -14.05 8.98 5.49
CA ARG A 104 -12.79 8.94 6.23
C ARG A 104 -11.96 7.76 5.75
N PRO A 105 -10.69 7.98 5.38
CA PRO A 105 -9.77 6.90 5.04
C PRO A 105 -9.73 5.81 6.13
N PRO A 106 -9.77 4.51 5.78
CA PRO A 106 -9.79 3.41 6.74
C PRO A 106 -8.40 3.09 7.31
N VAL A 107 -7.50 4.08 7.42
CA VAL A 107 -6.13 3.91 7.87
C VAL A 107 -5.85 4.73 9.13
N SER A 108 -4.93 4.23 9.96
CA SER A 108 -4.44 4.89 11.16
C SER A 108 -3.03 4.40 11.45
N LYS A 109 -2.31 5.05 12.38
CA LYS A 109 -1.00 4.56 12.83
C LYS A 109 -1.05 3.08 13.27
N ASN A 110 -2.09 2.72 14.02
CA ASN A 110 -2.28 1.34 14.50
C ASN A 110 -2.57 0.34 13.36
N THR A 111 -3.07 0.79 12.22
CA THR A 111 -3.31 -0.09 11.06
C THR A 111 -2.00 -0.71 10.59
N PHE A 112 -0.95 0.10 10.45
CA PHE A 112 0.37 -0.38 10.05
C PHE A 112 1.00 -1.24 11.13
N SER A 113 1.09 -0.76 12.37
CA SER A 113 1.71 -1.54 13.47
C SER A 113 1.08 -2.92 13.66
N ASN A 114 -0.26 -3.02 13.63
CA ASN A 114 -0.95 -4.30 13.76
C ASN A 114 -0.70 -5.22 12.56
N PHE A 115 -0.59 -4.68 11.35
CA PHE A 115 -0.30 -5.46 10.15
C PHE A 115 1.13 -5.97 10.17
N ARG A 116 2.09 -5.13 10.57
CA ARG A 116 3.51 -5.48 10.76
C ARG A 116 3.68 -6.62 11.74
N GLU A 117 2.97 -6.57 12.87
CA GLU A 117 2.99 -7.64 13.87
C GLU A 117 2.56 -8.98 13.25
N ARG A 118 1.49 -8.99 12.46
CA ARG A 118 0.98 -10.22 11.83
C ARG A 118 1.95 -10.80 10.81
N VAL A 119 2.47 -9.99 9.90
CA VAL A 119 3.44 -10.47 8.89
C VAL A 119 4.74 -10.93 9.54
N THR A 120 5.18 -10.25 10.61
CA THR A 120 6.39 -10.63 11.36
C THR A 120 6.20 -11.96 12.07
N ASN A 121 5.05 -12.17 12.73
CA ASN A 121 4.76 -13.42 13.40
C ASN A 121 4.65 -14.57 12.40
N TYR A 122 3.96 -14.36 11.28
CA TYR A 122 3.85 -15.35 10.21
C TYR A 122 5.22 -15.72 9.63
N TYR A 123 6.09 -14.74 9.37
CA TYR A 123 7.46 -15.00 8.93
C TYR A 123 8.25 -15.83 9.97
N LYS A 124 8.14 -15.50 11.26
CA LYS A 124 8.83 -16.25 12.32
C LYS A 124 8.38 -17.70 12.42
N GLU A 125 7.09 -17.96 12.16
CA GLU A 125 6.50 -19.30 12.24
C GLU A 125 6.78 -20.15 10.99
N THR A 126 6.82 -19.52 9.81
CA THR A 126 6.81 -20.23 8.52
C THR A 126 8.07 -20.05 7.68
N GLY A 127 8.85 -18.99 7.94
CA GLY A 127 9.94 -18.54 7.09
C GLY A 127 9.49 -17.83 5.81
N ILE A 128 8.19 -17.63 5.59
CA ILE A 128 7.64 -17.06 4.36
C ILE A 128 7.44 -15.55 4.52
N ASP A 129 8.03 -14.77 3.62
CA ASP A 129 7.88 -13.31 3.58
C ASP A 129 6.80 -12.89 2.58
N LEU A 130 5.56 -12.71 3.08
CA LEU A 130 4.42 -12.35 2.24
C LEU A 130 4.56 -10.96 1.60
N ILE A 131 5.24 -10.02 2.27
CA ILE A 131 5.42 -8.66 1.76
C ILE A 131 6.43 -8.67 0.62
N GLN A 132 7.55 -9.36 0.80
CA GLN A 132 8.54 -9.49 -0.24
C GLN A 132 7.94 -10.14 -1.50
N GLN A 133 7.20 -11.25 -1.35
CA GLN A 133 6.53 -11.90 -2.48
C GLN A 133 5.57 -10.97 -3.23
N GLU A 134 4.75 -10.23 -2.49
CA GLU A 134 3.77 -9.32 -3.11
C GLU A 134 4.48 -8.18 -3.85
N VAL A 135 5.47 -7.54 -3.22
CA VAL A 135 6.18 -6.42 -3.85
C VAL A 135 7.02 -6.88 -5.03
N GLU A 136 7.62 -8.08 -4.98
CA GLU A 136 8.29 -8.68 -6.13
C GLU A 136 7.34 -8.88 -7.31
N SER A 137 6.11 -9.35 -7.07
CA SER A 137 5.11 -9.47 -8.13
C SER A 137 4.67 -8.13 -8.73
N LEU A 138 4.77 -7.05 -7.96
CA LEU A 138 4.43 -5.70 -8.41
C LEU A 138 5.62 -4.95 -9.05
N ALA A 139 6.85 -5.41 -8.83
CA ALA A 139 8.05 -4.65 -9.16
C ALA A 139 8.17 -4.31 -10.66
N GLU A 140 7.84 -5.28 -11.53
CA GLU A 140 7.86 -5.06 -12.98
C GLU A 140 6.77 -4.07 -13.41
N LEU A 141 5.54 -4.21 -12.86
CA LEU A 141 4.43 -3.29 -13.13
C LEU A 141 4.77 -1.86 -12.71
N ILE A 142 5.36 -1.68 -11.53
CA ILE A 142 5.79 -0.37 -11.03
C ILE A 142 6.86 0.20 -11.96
N ARG A 143 7.90 -0.56 -12.29
CA ARG A 143 9.01 -0.12 -13.14
C ARG A 143 8.54 0.31 -14.54
N ASP A 144 7.60 -0.43 -15.11
CA ASP A 144 7.23 -0.27 -16.51
C ASP A 144 6.14 0.78 -16.71
N ASN A 145 5.37 1.12 -15.67
CA ASN A 145 4.23 2.03 -15.80
C ASN A 145 4.34 3.29 -14.94
N LEU A 146 5.00 3.24 -13.78
CA LEU A 146 5.00 4.35 -12.83
C LEU A 146 6.20 5.28 -13.05
N GLU A 147 5.92 6.55 -13.31
CA GLU A 147 6.92 7.62 -13.38
C GLU A 147 6.68 8.60 -12.22
N ILE A 148 7.76 8.94 -11.52
CA ILE A 148 7.77 9.89 -10.40
C ILE A 148 8.83 10.94 -10.73
N GLU A 149 8.42 12.21 -10.79
CA GLU A 149 9.30 13.36 -11.09
C GLU A 149 10.10 13.23 -12.41
N GLY A 150 9.58 12.46 -13.38
CA GLY A 150 10.20 12.25 -14.69
C GLY A 150 11.17 11.06 -14.75
N ASP A 151 11.34 10.34 -13.63
CA ASP A 151 12.12 9.11 -13.56
C ASP A 151 11.20 7.89 -13.39
N ARG A 152 11.59 6.76 -13.99
CA ARG A 152 10.89 5.49 -13.75
C ARG A 152 11.05 5.08 -12.28
N ALA A 153 9.91 4.85 -11.64
CA ALA A 153 9.87 4.38 -10.28
C ALA A 153 10.57 3.03 -10.16
N ARG A 154 11.34 2.85 -9.09
CA ARG A 154 11.94 1.57 -8.73
C ARG A 154 11.58 1.27 -7.30
N ILE A 155 11.16 0.04 -7.06
CA ILE A 155 10.88 -0.45 -5.72
C ILE A 155 11.86 -1.56 -5.37
N ASP A 156 12.33 -1.53 -4.14
CA ASP A 156 13.15 -2.57 -3.56
C ASP A 156 12.25 -3.39 -2.62
N SER A 157 11.92 -4.62 -3.03
CA SER A 157 11.04 -5.52 -2.27
C SER A 157 11.58 -5.82 -0.88
N PHE A 158 12.90 -5.93 -0.77
CA PHE A 158 13.57 -6.15 0.50
C PHE A 158 13.42 -4.93 1.42
N MET A 159 13.52 -3.71 0.89
CA MET A 159 13.30 -2.49 1.67
C MET A 159 11.85 -2.35 2.16
N VAL A 160 10.86 -2.64 1.30
CA VAL A 160 9.45 -2.63 1.72
C VAL A 160 9.19 -3.69 2.79
N SER A 161 9.66 -4.93 2.59
CA SER A 161 9.52 -5.99 3.58
C SER A 161 10.19 -5.63 4.91
N SER A 162 11.43 -5.15 4.84
CA SER A 162 12.22 -4.70 5.98
C SER A 162 11.51 -3.63 6.79
N SER A 163 10.91 -2.64 6.12
CA SER A 163 10.10 -1.63 6.79
C SER A 163 8.82 -2.22 7.37
N ALA A 164 8.16 -3.14 6.67
CA ALA A 164 6.97 -3.84 7.15
C ALA A 164 7.26 -4.78 8.34
N ARG A 165 8.51 -5.17 8.55
CA ARG A 165 8.95 -6.02 9.67
C ARG A 165 9.71 -5.28 10.76
N GLU A 166 9.88 -3.95 10.62
CA GLU A 166 10.63 -3.09 11.54
C GLU A 166 12.03 -3.65 11.88
N LEU A 167 12.74 -4.19 10.88
CA LEU A 167 14.07 -4.75 11.09
C LEU A 167 15.06 -3.67 11.56
N SER A 168 15.88 -4.01 12.55
CA SER A 168 16.97 -3.14 12.99
C SER A 168 18.03 -3.00 11.89
N ARG A 169 18.81 -1.93 11.95
CA ARG A 169 19.91 -1.69 10.99
C ARG A 169 20.90 -2.86 10.91
N ILE A 170 21.14 -3.56 12.03
CA ILE A 170 22.05 -4.72 12.06
C ILE A 170 21.40 -5.92 11.36
N GLU A 171 20.10 -6.16 11.61
CA GLU A 171 19.34 -7.22 10.94
C GLU A 171 19.27 -6.97 9.43
N LEU A 172 19.11 -5.71 9.00
CA LEU A 172 19.15 -5.35 7.58
C LEU A 172 20.47 -5.77 6.93
N VAL A 173 21.59 -5.38 7.54
CA VAL A 173 22.93 -5.72 7.02
C VAL A 173 23.15 -7.23 6.97
N TYR A 174 22.73 -7.96 8.01
CA TYR A 174 22.88 -9.42 8.03
C TYR A 174 22.00 -10.10 6.99
N THR A 175 20.77 -9.63 6.79
CA THR A 175 19.82 -10.27 5.89
C THR A 175 20.19 -10.03 4.42
N VAL A 176 20.66 -8.82 4.07
CA VAL A 176 21.14 -8.53 2.70
C VAL A 176 22.36 -9.37 2.33
N ASN A 177 23.25 -9.63 3.30
CA ASN A 177 24.49 -10.39 3.06
C ASN A 177 24.32 -11.92 3.16
N ALA A 178 23.16 -12.40 3.60
CA ALA A 178 22.87 -13.83 3.74
C ALA A 178 22.19 -14.44 2.50
N ASN A 179 21.70 -13.59 1.58
CA ASN A 179 21.13 -13.95 0.28
C ASN A 179 22.18 -13.79 -0.83
#